data_AF-A0A9N8VU35-F1
#
_entry.id   AF-A0A9N8VU35-F1
#
_cell.length_a   1.000
_cell.length_b   1.000
_cell.length_c   1.000
_cell.angle_alpha   90.00
_cell.angle_beta   90.00
_cell.angle_gamma   90.00
#
_symmetry.space_group_name_H-M   'P 1'
#
loop_
_entity.id
_entity.type
_entity.pdbx_description
1 polymer ?
#
loop_
_entity_poly.entity_id
_entity_poly.type
_entity_poly.pdbx_seq_one_letter_code
_entity_poly.pdbx_strand_id
1 'polypeptide(L)'
;MPPLCKKGKGKALIVSEFLTETHGHLTITPAKINELNLSPTFPQEACIIVKPGKNDDGWWNASDMLMQVSNKAIPIFAQTSRLHDGWFINEQGEQVTQPMIFPNDLPLDDDNYIFRDQPKGIQQVLCEHKLWPNSGLRLKCNKNYCDPSVLNCCAHHLLSA
;
A
#
# COMPACT_ATOMS: atom_id res chain seq x y z
N MET A 1 -38.79 -7.68 -24.30
CA MET A 1 -38.10 -7.91 -23.01
C MET A 1 -38.49 -9.26 -22.46
N PRO A 2 -37.56 -10.11 -22.02
CA PRO A 2 -37.89 -11.34 -21.33
C PRO A 2 -38.59 -11.04 -19.99
N PRO A 3 -39.52 -11.90 -19.52
CA PRO A 3 -40.18 -11.70 -18.24
C PRO A 3 -39.18 -11.77 -17.07
N LEU A 4 -39.28 -10.82 -16.14
CA LEU A 4 -38.48 -10.79 -14.92
C LEU A 4 -38.79 -12.02 -14.08
N CYS A 5 -37.76 -12.80 -13.73
CA CYS A 5 -37.92 -13.99 -12.90
C CYS A 5 -38.27 -13.61 -11.45
N LYS A 6 -39.12 -14.41 -10.79
CA LYS A 6 -39.42 -14.23 -9.36
C LYS A 6 -38.12 -14.33 -8.53
N LYS A 7 -37.90 -13.35 -7.63
CA LYS A 7 -36.79 -13.36 -6.65
C LYS A 7 -36.82 -14.70 -5.88
N GLY A 8 -35.73 -15.47 -5.93
CA GLY A 8 -35.59 -16.77 -5.25
C GLY A 8 -35.46 -18.01 -6.14
N LYS A 9 -35.66 -17.92 -7.47
CA LYS A 9 -35.42 -19.04 -8.41
C LYS A 9 -34.08 -18.98 -9.16
N GLY A 10 -33.26 -17.97 -8.89
CA GLY A 10 -31.95 -17.77 -9.51
C GLY A 10 -30.79 -18.06 -8.56
N LYS A 11 -29.61 -18.35 -9.11
CA LYS A 11 -28.37 -18.39 -8.33
C LYS A 11 -27.86 -16.97 -8.12
N ALA A 12 -27.38 -16.68 -6.92
CA ALA A 12 -26.70 -15.43 -6.63
C ALA A 12 -25.21 -15.54 -7.02
N LEU A 13 -24.62 -14.40 -7.37
CA LEU A 13 -23.19 -14.21 -7.52
C LEU A 13 -22.83 -12.97 -6.70
N ILE A 14 -21.82 -13.09 -5.87
CA ILE A 14 -21.18 -11.97 -5.19
C ILE A 14 -19.84 -11.75 -5.86
N VAL A 15 -19.52 -10.50 -6.15
CA VAL A 15 -18.21 -10.11 -6.68
C VAL A 15 -17.61 -9.13 -5.68
N SER A 16 -16.42 -9.43 -5.18
CA SER A 16 -15.62 -8.51 -4.38
C SER A 16 -14.41 -8.09 -5.19
N GLU A 17 -14.28 -6.79 -5.42
CA GLU A 17 -13.32 -6.22 -6.37
C GLU A 17 -12.72 -4.93 -5.83
N PHE A 18 -11.42 -4.76 -6.03
CA PHE A 18 -10.69 -3.53 -5.71
C PHE A 18 -10.49 -2.71 -6.98
N LEU A 19 -10.94 -1.45 -6.91
CA LEU A 19 -10.82 -0.48 -7.98
C LEU A 19 -9.87 0.64 -7.56
N THR A 20 -9.09 1.11 -8.51
CA THR A 20 -8.26 2.31 -8.42
C THR A 20 -8.80 3.35 -9.39
N GLU A 21 -8.74 4.62 -9.01
CA GLU A 21 -9.24 5.72 -9.85
C GLU A 21 -8.52 5.78 -11.21
N THR A 22 -7.22 5.48 -11.22
CA THR A 22 -6.34 5.65 -12.38
C THR A 22 -6.35 4.46 -13.33
N HIS A 23 -6.59 3.23 -12.85
CA HIS A 23 -6.45 2.01 -13.66
C HIS A 23 -7.69 1.11 -13.65
N GLY A 24 -8.75 1.48 -12.92
CA GLY A 24 -9.90 0.63 -12.71
C GLY A 24 -9.51 -0.60 -11.90
N HIS A 25 -9.67 -1.79 -12.46
CA HIS A 25 -9.39 -3.06 -11.80
C HIS A 25 -7.95 -3.14 -11.26
N LEU A 26 -7.80 -3.40 -9.97
CA LEU A 26 -6.49 -3.60 -9.35
C LEU A 26 -5.90 -4.94 -9.82
N THR A 27 -5.06 -4.84 -10.85
CA THR A 27 -4.46 -5.96 -11.58
C THR A 27 -2.99 -5.69 -11.85
N ILE A 28 -2.21 -6.75 -12.03
CA ILE A 28 -0.82 -6.69 -12.47
C ILE A 28 -0.66 -7.44 -13.79
N THR A 29 0.07 -6.85 -14.74
CA THR A 29 0.26 -7.46 -16.05
C THR A 29 1.31 -8.58 -16.00
N PRO A 30 1.21 -9.61 -16.86
CA PRO A 30 2.25 -10.63 -16.98
C PRO A 30 3.63 -10.06 -17.30
N ALA A 31 3.68 -8.96 -18.06
CA ALA A 31 4.92 -8.25 -18.37
C ALA A 31 5.59 -7.73 -17.08
N LYS A 32 4.82 -7.13 -16.18
CA LYS A 32 5.33 -6.61 -14.90
C LYS A 32 5.74 -7.73 -13.93
N ILE A 33 5.02 -8.85 -13.93
CA ILE A 33 5.42 -10.06 -13.18
C ILE A 33 6.79 -10.56 -13.62
N ASN A 34 7.03 -10.65 -14.94
CA ASN A 34 8.30 -11.09 -15.48
C ASN A 34 9.42 -10.07 -15.21
N GLU A 35 9.15 -8.78 -15.40
CA GLU A 35 10.10 -7.68 -15.13
C GLU A 35 10.57 -7.69 -13.67
N LEU A 36 9.65 -7.91 -12.74
CA LEU A 36 9.92 -7.95 -11.30
C LEU A 36 10.33 -9.35 -10.80
N ASN A 37 10.43 -10.34 -11.69
CA ASN A 37 10.73 -11.74 -11.38
C ASN A 37 9.86 -12.30 -10.23
N LEU A 38 8.56 -11.95 -10.22
CA LEU A 38 7.61 -12.41 -9.20
C LEU A 38 7.27 -13.89 -9.40
N SER A 39 6.86 -14.56 -8.31
CA SER A 39 6.45 -15.96 -8.36
C SER A 39 5.36 -16.19 -9.43
N PRO A 40 5.37 -17.32 -10.16
CA PRO A 40 4.26 -17.70 -11.05
C PRO A 40 2.90 -17.79 -10.34
N THR A 41 2.90 -17.99 -9.01
CA THR A 41 1.69 -18.04 -8.17
C THR A 41 1.29 -16.68 -7.60
N PHE A 42 1.97 -15.60 -7.98
CA PHE A 42 1.65 -14.25 -7.52
C PHE A 42 0.23 -13.85 -7.97
N PRO A 43 -0.58 -13.20 -7.11
CA PRO A 43 -1.94 -12.79 -7.46
C PRO A 43 -1.94 -11.79 -8.62
N GLN A 44 -2.69 -12.09 -9.68
CA GLN A 44 -2.76 -11.23 -10.87
C GLN A 44 -3.87 -10.18 -10.79
N GLU A 45 -4.92 -10.48 -10.03
CA GLU A 45 -6.08 -9.61 -9.85
C GLU A 45 -6.59 -9.68 -8.41
N ALA A 46 -7.01 -8.53 -7.89
CA ALA A 46 -7.68 -8.41 -6.60
C ALA A 46 -9.20 -8.60 -6.71
N CYS A 47 -9.64 -9.52 -7.58
CA CYS A 47 -11.05 -9.89 -7.75
C CYS A 47 -11.33 -11.28 -7.15
N ILE A 48 -12.51 -11.43 -6.54
CA ILE A 48 -13.05 -12.69 -6.04
C ILE A 48 -14.51 -12.78 -6.44
N ILE A 49 -14.88 -13.89 -7.09
CA ILE A 49 -16.26 -14.23 -7.43
C ILE A 49 -16.71 -15.36 -6.50
N VAL A 50 -17.82 -15.17 -5.81
CA VAL A 50 -18.38 -16.09 -4.82
C VAL A 50 -19.79 -16.50 -5.25
N LYS A 51 -20.10 -17.79 -5.15
CA LYS A 51 -21.45 -18.33 -5.28
C LYS A 51 -21.99 -18.56 -3.87
N PRO A 52 -22.80 -17.64 -3.32
CA PRO A 52 -23.25 -17.79 -1.94
C PRO A 52 -24.30 -18.89 -1.79
N GLY A 53 -24.14 -19.72 -0.77
CA GLY A 53 -25.11 -20.78 -0.46
C GLY A 53 -24.59 -21.81 0.53
N LYS A 54 -25.52 -22.52 1.21
CA LYS A 54 -25.19 -23.58 2.18
C LYS A 54 -24.45 -24.78 1.55
N ASN A 55 -24.63 -24.99 0.25
CA ASN A 55 -23.98 -26.05 -0.54
C ASN A 55 -23.06 -25.48 -1.64
N ASP A 56 -22.76 -24.19 -1.59
CA ASP A 56 -21.84 -23.52 -2.51
C ASP A 56 -20.66 -22.95 -1.68
N ASP A 57 -20.11 -21.78 -2.05
CA ASP A 57 -18.89 -21.21 -1.45
C ASP A 57 -19.11 -20.62 -0.04
N GLY A 58 -20.29 -20.79 0.54
CA GLY A 58 -20.66 -20.17 1.82
C GLY A 58 -21.00 -18.68 1.68
N TRP A 59 -21.11 -17.98 2.80
CA TRP A 59 -21.37 -16.54 2.80
C TRP A 59 -20.07 -15.76 2.92
N TRP A 60 -19.90 -14.75 2.06
CA TRP A 60 -18.78 -13.81 2.17
C TRP A 60 -18.82 -13.08 3.51
N ASN A 61 -17.73 -13.15 4.25
CA ASN A 61 -17.61 -12.55 5.58
C ASN A 61 -16.34 -11.70 5.70
N ALA A 62 -16.17 -11.05 6.86
CA ALA A 62 -15.05 -10.15 7.10
C ALA A 62 -13.68 -10.84 7.01
N SER A 63 -13.59 -12.12 7.40
CA SER A 63 -12.35 -12.89 7.27
C SER A 63 -11.98 -13.10 5.80
N ASP A 64 -12.95 -13.38 4.93
CA ASP A 64 -12.68 -13.51 3.49
C ASP A 64 -12.21 -12.18 2.88
N MET A 65 -12.82 -11.07 3.29
CA MET A 65 -12.38 -9.72 2.89
C MET A 65 -10.95 -9.44 3.36
N LEU A 66 -10.60 -9.75 4.61
CA LEU A 66 -9.24 -9.61 5.13
C LEU A 66 -8.24 -10.46 4.34
N MET A 67 -8.63 -11.68 3.97
CA MET A 67 -7.79 -12.57 3.16
C MET A 67 -7.59 -12.03 1.74
N GLN A 68 -8.62 -11.47 1.10
CA GLN A 68 -8.47 -10.83 -0.21
C GLN A 68 -7.57 -9.59 -0.13
N VAL A 69 -7.76 -8.75 0.89
CA VAL A 69 -6.91 -7.57 1.11
C VAL A 69 -5.45 -7.97 1.29
N SER A 70 -5.19 -8.91 2.20
CA SER A 70 -3.83 -9.27 2.61
C SER A 70 -3.09 -10.07 1.53
N ASN A 71 -3.78 -10.99 0.85
CA ASN A 71 -3.13 -11.92 -0.07
C ASN A 71 -3.26 -11.53 -1.55
N LYS A 72 -4.10 -10.55 -1.90
CA LYS A 72 -4.26 -10.08 -3.29
C LYS A 72 -4.08 -8.58 -3.41
N ALA A 73 -4.92 -7.78 -2.74
CA ALA A 73 -4.96 -6.34 -2.98
C ALA A 73 -3.66 -5.63 -2.59
N ILE A 74 -3.17 -5.82 -1.37
CA ILE A 74 -1.92 -5.20 -0.90
C ILE A 74 -0.71 -5.66 -1.73
N PRO A 75 -0.52 -6.98 -1.99
CA PRO A 75 0.57 -7.44 -2.84
C PRO A 75 0.57 -6.81 -4.23
N ILE A 76 -0.58 -6.80 -4.91
CA ILE A 76 -0.69 -6.20 -6.25
C ILE A 76 -0.40 -4.70 -6.18
N PHE A 77 -1.04 -3.99 -5.26
CA PHE A 77 -0.89 -2.55 -5.08
C PHE A 77 0.58 -2.16 -4.85
N ALA A 78 1.32 -2.91 -4.04
CA ALA A 78 2.72 -2.65 -3.76
C ALA A 78 3.63 -2.72 -5.01
N GLN A 79 3.23 -3.48 -6.04
CA GLN A 79 4.00 -3.63 -7.28
C GLN A 79 3.53 -2.69 -8.41
N THR A 80 2.28 -2.26 -8.36
CA THR A 80 1.67 -1.45 -9.43
C THR A 80 1.62 0.04 -9.12
N SER A 81 1.59 0.40 -7.84
CA SER A 81 1.36 1.78 -7.40
C SER A 81 2.69 2.46 -7.10
N ARG A 82 3.10 3.38 -7.98
CA ARG A 82 4.23 4.28 -7.72
C ARG A 82 3.74 5.44 -6.87
N LEU A 83 4.39 5.66 -5.72
CA LEU A 83 4.20 6.90 -4.97
C LEU A 83 4.73 8.07 -5.80
N HIS A 84 3.93 9.12 -5.92
CA HIS A 84 4.39 10.37 -6.46
C HIS A 84 5.39 11.02 -5.50
N ASP A 85 6.33 11.77 -6.06
CA ASP A 85 7.24 12.57 -5.25
C ASP A 85 6.47 13.59 -4.42
N GLY A 86 6.91 13.73 -3.17
CA GLY A 86 6.40 14.76 -2.27
C GLY A 86 7.16 16.07 -2.45
N TRP A 87 6.80 17.08 -1.66
CA TRP A 87 7.58 18.30 -1.53
C TRP A 87 7.60 18.76 -0.08
N PHE A 88 8.65 19.48 0.30
CA PHE A 88 8.81 20.10 1.60
C PHE A 88 9.51 21.46 1.46
N ILE A 89 9.47 22.28 2.50
CA ILE A 89 10.19 23.54 2.57
C ILE A 89 11.49 23.32 3.36
N ASN A 90 12.64 23.67 2.78
CA ASN A 90 13.93 23.53 3.45
C ASN A 90 14.19 24.71 4.42
N GLU A 91 15.32 24.66 5.14
CA GLU A 91 15.74 25.73 6.08
C GLU A 91 15.90 27.11 5.42
N GLN A 92 16.09 27.14 4.11
CA GLN A 92 16.22 28.35 3.28
C GLN A 92 14.86 28.90 2.82
N GLY A 93 13.74 28.22 3.13
CA GLY A 93 12.40 28.62 2.69
C GLY A 93 12.06 28.22 1.25
N GLU A 94 12.85 27.34 0.64
CA GLU A 94 12.66 26.89 -0.74
C GLU A 94 11.88 25.58 -0.78
N GLN A 95 11.00 25.43 -1.78
CA GLN A 95 10.30 24.18 -2.02
C GLN A 95 11.24 23.18 -2.70
N VAL A 96 11.48 22.05 -2.05
CA VAL A 96 12.33 20.96 -2.52
C VAL A 96 11.48 19.71 -2.74
N THR A 97 11.71 19.02 -3.86
CA THR A 97 11.07 17.75 -4.17
C THR A 97 11.67 16.63 -3.31
N GLN A 98 10.83 15.81 -2.69
CA GLN A 98 11.21 14.60 -1.96
C GLN A 98 10.92 13.37 -2.82
N PRO A 99 11.95 12.66 -3.32
CA PRO A 99 11.76 11.40 -4.02
C PRO A 99 11.13 10.36 -3.09
N MET A 100 9.99 9.80 -3.49
CA MET A 100 9.27 8.79 -2.70
C MET A 100 9.54 7.35 -3.15
N ILE A 101 10.32 7.19 -4.23
CA ILE A 101 10.75 5.91 -4.78
C ILE A 101 12.28 5.82 -4.68
N PHE A 102 12.83 4.63 -4.41
CA PHE A 102 14.27 4.42 -4.48
C PHE A 102 14.78 4.49 -5.94
N PRO A 103 15.90 5.17 -6.21
CA PRO A 103 16.47 5.26 -7.56
C PRO A 103 16.79 3.88 -8.14
N ASN A 104 16.63 3.69 -9.45
CA ASN A 104 16.95 2.41 -10.10
C ASN A 104 18.46 2.20 -10.36
N ASP A 105 19.25 3.26 -10.24
CA ASP A 105 20.69 3.28 -10.49
C ASP A 105 21.53 3.16 -9.21
N LEU A 106 20.96 2.67 -8.10
CA LEU A 106 21.72 2.45 -6.86
C LEU A 106 22.89 1.47 -7.08
N PRO A 107 24.06 1.74 -6.47
CA PRO A 107 25.22 0.83 -6.48
C PRO A 107 24.91 -0.54 -5.89
N LEU A 108 25.57 -1.60 -6.40
CA LEU A 108 25.40 -2.99 -5.95
C LEU A 108 25.72 -3.21 -4.46
N ASP A 109 26.56 -2.35 -3.88
CA ASP A 109 26.99 -2.34 -2.49
C ASP A 109 26.14 -1.42 -1.60
N ASP A 110 25.11 -0.75 -2.13
CA ASP A 110 24.17 0.05 -1.35
C ASP A 110 23.23 -0.87 -0.54
N ASP A 111 23.04 -0.57 0.75
CA ASP A 111 22.12 -1.31 1.63
C ASP A 111 20.67 -1.31 1.08
N ASN A 112 20.29 -0.30 0.29
CA ASN A 112 18.98 -0.16 -0.32
C ASN A 112 18.91 -0.72 -1.75
N TYR A 113 19.96 -1.36 -2.26
CA TYR A 113 19.98 -1.93 -3.60
C TYR A 113 18.78 -2.85 -3.86
N ILE A 114 18.35 -3.64 -2.87
CA ILE A 114 17.21 -4.55 -3.03
C ILE A 114 15.85 -3.84 -3.15
N PHE A 115 15.78 -2.54 -2.84
CA PHE A 115 14.54 -1.76 -2.84
C PHE A 115 14.42 -0.81 -4.05
N ARG A 116 15.31 -0.92 -5.05
CA ARG A 116 15.24 -0.09 -6.28
C ARG A 116 13.86 -0.15 -6.94
N ASP A 117 13.38 0.99 -7.41
CA ASP A 117 12.03 1.20 -7.96
C ASP A 117 10.86 0.91 -7.00
N GLN A 118 11.13 0.59 -5.72
CA GLN A 118 10.11 0.43 -4.70
C GLN A 118 9.85 1.73 -3.94
N PRO A 119 8.63 1.90 -3.38
CA PRO A 119 8.33 3.04 -2.54
C PRO A 119 9.12 3.04 -1.23
N LYS A 120 9.56 4.22 -0.82
CA LYS A 120 10.19 4.47 0.48
C LYS A 120 9.14 4.50 1.59
N GLY A 121 9.45 3.87 2.71
CA GLY A 121 8.67 4.03 3.94
C GLY A 121 8.97 5.37 4.63
N ILE A 122 8.06 5.82 5.50
CA ILE A 122 8.25 7.07 6.26
C ILE A 122 9.56 7.07 7.08
N GLN A 123 9.99 5.91 7.60
CA GLN A 123 11.27 5.77 8.29
C GLN A 123 12.45 6.15 7.39
N GLN A 124 12.48 5.64 6.15
CA GLN A 124 13.56 5.95 5.20
C GLN A 124 13.61 7.45 4.91
N VAL A 125 12.45 8.06 4.65
CA VAL A 125 12.33 9.50 4.41
C VAL A 125 12.85 10.29 5.63
N LEU A 126 12.50 9.89 6.85
CA LEU A 126 12.99 10.54 8.07
C LEU A 126 14.50 10.34 8.29
N CYS A 127 15.06 9.20 7.92
CA CYS A 127 16.50 8.96 7.95
C CYS A 127 17.24 9.91 6.99
N GLU A 128 16.74 10.07 5.75
CA GLU A 128 17.29 11.00 4.75
C GLU A 128 17.35 12.44 5.27
N HIS A 129 16.35 12.83 6.07
CA HIS A 129 16.24 14.15 6.68
C HIS A 129 16.99 14.28 8.02
N LYS A 130 17.67 13.23 8.49
CA LYS A 130 18.34 13.18 9.81
C LYS A 130 17.38 13.41 10.99
N LEU A 131 16.10 13.08 10.78
CA LEU A 131 15.03 13.21 11.76
C LEU A 131 14.73 11.89 12.48
N TRP A 132 15.20 10.76 11.94
CA TRP A 132 15.03 9.45 12.58
C TRP A 132 16.05 9.24 13.71
N PRO A 133 15.61 9.06 14.97
CA PRO A 133 16.51 8.86 16.10
C PRO A 133 17.05 7.43 16.17
N ASN A 134 18.26 7.25 16.72
CA ASN A 134 18.91 5.94 16.91
C ASN A 134 18.09 4.94 17.75
N SER A 135 17.27 5.45 18.68
CA SER A 135 16.39 4.63 19.53
C SER A 135 15.05 4.27 18.87
N GLY A 136 14.84 4.68 17.61
CA GLY A 136 13.57 4.57 16.91
C GLY A 136 12.54 5.63 17.37
N LEU A 137 11.51 5.83 16.54
CA LEU A 137 10.51 6.87 16.76
C LEU A 137 9.19 6.26 17.20
N ARG A 138 8.68 6.67 18.36
CA ARG A 138 7.32 6.27 18.81
C ARG A 138 6.28 7.07 18.03
N LEU A 139 5.11 6.47 17.76
CA LEU A 139 4.01 7.18 17.09
C LEU A 139 3.55 8.42 17.89
N LYS A 140 3.39 8.25 19.20
CA LYS A 140 3.04 9.31 20.16
C LYS A 140 3.81 9.14 21.47
N CYS A 141 3.96 10.23 22.21
CA CYS A 141 4.50 10.20 23.56
C CYS A 141 3.57 9.39 24.49
N ASN A 142 4.14 8.74 25.51
CA ASN A 142 3.34 8.05 26.52
C ASN A 142 2.51 9.03 27.37
N LYS A 143 3.00 10.26 27.51
CA LYS A 143 2.27 11.37 28.12
C LYS A 143 1.32 11.97 27.08
N ASN A 144 0.21 12.54 27.53
CA ASN A 144 -0.77 13.23 26.67
C ASN A 144 -0.26 14.56 26.08
N TYR A 145 1.02 14.88 26.25
CA TYR A 145 1.66 16.07 25.70
C TYR A 145 3.09 15.75 25.29
N CYS A 146 3.58 16.47 24.29
CA CYS A 146 4.99 16.45 23.88
C CYS A 146 5.72 17.60 24.60
N ASP A 147 6.95 17.36 25.03
CA ASP A 147 7.77 18.42 25.61
C ASP A 147 8.18 19.38 24.48
N PRO A 148 7.84 20.69 24.57
CA PRO A 148 8.18 21.66 23.53
C PRO A 148 9.68 21.81 23.30
N SER A 149 10.51 21.48 24.29
CA SER A 149 11.98 21.52 24.17
C SER A 149 12.57 20.33 23.43
N VAL A 150 11.77 19.28 23.16
CA VAL A 150 12.22 18.04 22.51
C VAL A 150 11.44 17.81 21.21
N LEU A 151 12.01 18.28 20.10
CA LEU A 151 11.38 18.23 18.78
C LEU A 151 11.28 16.81 18.17
N ASN A 152 12.02 15.83 18.70
CA ASN A 152 12.08 14.46 18.18
C ASN A 152 11.52 13.40 19.14
N CYS A 153 10.65 13.78 20.08
CA CYS A 153 10.12 12.87 21.10
C CYS A 153 9.18 11.78 20.53
N CYS A 154 8.46 12.07 19.45
CA CYS A 154 7.57 11.14 18.76
C CYS A 154 7.27 11.62 17.33
N ALA A 155 6.74 10.71 16.49
CA ALA A 155 6.38 11.00 15.11
C ALA A 155 5.32 12.09 15.02
N HIS A 156 4.33 12.09 15.93
CA HIS A 156 3.33 13.14 15.97
C HIS A 156 3.97 14.53 16.13
N HIS A 157 4.86 14.73 17.11
CA HIS A 157 5.49 16.04 17.31
C HIS A 157 6.38 16.44 16.13
N LEU A 158 7.14 15.48 15.61
CA LEU A 158 8.10 15.70 14.52
C LEU A 158 7.42 16.02 13.18
N LEU A 159 6.23 15.48 12.94
CA LEU A 159 5.45 15.69 11.72
C LEU A 159 4.37 16.78 11.84
N SER A 160 4.19 17.38 13.03
CA SER A 160 3.19 18.44 13.26
C SER A 160 3.74 19.86 13.06
N ALA A 161 4.96 19.99 12.52
CA ALA A 161 5.61 21.27 12.24
C ALA A 161 5.02 21.96 11.00
#